data_AF-A0A0G4LC55-F1
#
_entry.id   AF-A0A0G4LC55-F1
#
_cell.length_a   1.000
_cell.length_b   1.000
_cell.length_c   1.000
_cell.angle_alpha   90.00
_cell.angle_beta   90.00
_cell.angle_gamma   90.00
#
_symmetry.space_group_name_H-M   'P 1'
#
loop_
_entity.id
_entity.type
_entity.pdbx_description
1 polymer ?
#
loop_
_entity_poly.entity_id
_entity_poly.type
_entity_poly.pdbx_seq_one_letter_code
_entity_poly.pdbx_strand_id
1 'polypeptide(L)'
;MMIDEKMEPDTARGIVVGQQDRLNSAFYLGYNMILNLLRIEAISPEFMLERCFHQFQNAASVPDLERGLVQLQQEKDNFVITDESTVKDYYNIRTQLEQFAMDMRAVIQHPSHCLDFLQPGRLVRIYNPKLQEASLDGTDFGWGVVANFTKRRAPDSRKGEPEYPPQESIMIDVMLPISPDSDEITQGFNITTEMPKNVYPESTSNSPARFEIVPCLLTCLKSISQIRVFMPKDINSQASKDQVRRSLLEVTRRFPDGLPILDPMENMGIKDESFIKLLRKIEVLESRLLTNPLHGSPLLPELYLQYRAKVNLGEEIKEKKKGIAKAHSISQMDELKARKRVLRRLGFLNENEVVQLKARVACELSSTEGHELILAELLFDRFFNELAPETIAAVLSCFVLDEKLEAQPLKEELDKPFRAILAKARQVAKVSIESKMDINEEEFVGKFKWQLMETVHAWSNEKSFADICKMTNAYEGSLIRLFRRLEELLRQMAQGAKVMGSEELQVKFEASLNKIRRDIVAAQSLYL
;
A
#
# COMPACT_ATOMS: atom_id res chain seq x y z
N MET A 1 11.06 16.89 26.18
CA MET A 1 10.06 16.45 25.19
C MET A 1 8.76 16.24 25.95
N MET A 2 7.72 17.01 25.67
CA MET A 2 6.39 16.75 26.20
C MET A 2 5.74 15.72 25.26
N ILE A 3 5.23 14.62 25.82
CA ILE A 3 4.63 13.52 25.05
C ILE A 3 3.21 13.34 25.59
N ASP A 4 2.20 13.59 24.74
CA ASP A 4 0.77 13.55 25.11
C ASP A 4 0.15 12.15 24.98
N GLU A 5 0.75 11.24 24.22
CA GLU A 5 0.26 9.86 24.01
C GLU A 5 1.29 8.80 24.45
N LYS A 6 0.83 7.56 24.70
CA LYS A 6 1.74 6.42 24.94
C LYS A 6 2.54 6.12 23.68
N MET A 7 3.73 6.69 23.57
CA MET A 7 4.70 6.38 22.52
C MET A 7 5.37 5.04 22.81
N GLU A 8 5.51 4.20 21.79
CA GLU A 8 6.26 2.95 21.92
C GLU A 8 7.73 3.25 22.31
N PRO A 9 8.32 2.47 23.25
CA PRO A 9 9.68 2.72 23.73
C PRO A 9 10.73 2.79 22.62
N ASP A 10 10.55 2.06 21.52
CA ASP A 10 11.48 2.05 20.40
C ASP A 10 11.39 3.33 19.55
N THR A 11 10.19 3.90 19.37
CA THR A 11 10.02 5.21 18.72
C THR A 11 10.65 6.32 19.55
N ALA A 12 10.45 6.30 20.87
CA ALA A 12 11.06 7.28 21.78
C ALA A 12 12.59 7.16 21.77
N ARG A 13 13.12 5.92 21.78
CA ARG A 13 14.56 5.67 21.67
C ARG A 13 15.10 6.15 20.32
N GLY A 14 14.38 5.93 19.23
CA GLY A 14 14.74 6.39 17.88
C GLY A 14 14.83 7.91 17.77
N ILE A 15 13.93 8.65 18.42
CA ILE A 15 13.99 10.13 18.38
C ILE A 15 15.13 10.68 19.23
N VAL A 16 15.39 10.10 20.41
CA VAL A 16 16.33 10.66 21.39
C VAL A 16 17.78 10.18 21.17
N VAL A 17 17.95 8.90 20.84
CA VAL A 17 19.26 8.24 20.73
C VAL A 17 19.46 7.61 19.34
N GLY A 18 18.47 7.74 18.44
CA GLY A 18 18.57 7.16 17.11
C GLY A 18 19.70 7.75 16.29
N GLN A 19 20.05 7.03 15.24
CA GLN A 19 21.04 7.47 14.28
C GLN A 19 20.49 8.61 13.42
N GLN A 20 21.38 9.42 12.86
CA GLN A 20 21.00 10.47 11.93
C GLN A 20 20.36 9.85 10.68
N ASP A 21 19.28 10.47 10.21
CA ASP A 21 18.61 10.06 8.98
C ASP A 21 19.54 10.23 7.78
N ARG A 22 19.40 9.32 6.81
CA ARG A 22 20.11 9.42 5.53
C ARG A 22 19.51 10.57 4.72
N LEU A 23 20.36 11.34 4.05
CA LEU A 23 19.92 12.34 3.08
C LEU A 23 19.38 11.61 1.85
N ASN A 24 18.06 11.43 1.75
CA ASN A 24 17.42 10.79 0.60
C ASN A 24 16.97 11.85 -0.42
N SER A 25 17.18 11.58 -1.71
CA SER A 25 16.79 12.49 -2.78
C SER A 25 15.26 12.54 -2.96
N ALA A 26 14.70 13.74 -2.88
CA ALA A 26 13.31 14.04 -3.22
C ALA A 26 13.16 14.58 -4.66
N PHE A 27 14.08 14.21 -5.57
CA PHE A 27 14.04 14.67 -6.96
C PHE A 27 12.74 14.19 -7.65
N TYR A 28 12.03 15.11 -8.29
CA TYR A 28 10.82 14.84 -9.05
C TYR A 28 10.79 15.65 -10.36
N LEU A 29 9.96 15.24 -11.30
CA LEU A 29 9.81 15.94 -12.58
C LEU A 29 8.80 17.09 -12.50
N GLY A 30 9.22 18.30 -12.86
CA GLY A 30 8.33 19.46 -13.07
C GLY A 30 8.18 19.80 -14.55
N TYR A 31 7.06 20.41 -14.98
CA TYR A 31 6.92 20.81 -16.39
C TYR A 31 7.85 21.96 -16.74
N ASN A 32 8.00 22.96 -15.87
CA ASN A 32 8.96 24.06 -16.06
C ASN A 32 10.39 23.53 -16.25
N MET A 33 10.80 22.54 -15.44
CA MET A 33 12.11 21.88 -15.56
C MET A 33 12.28 21.21 -16.93
N ILE A 34 11.31 20.39 -17.34
CA ILE A 34 11.36 19.68 -18.63
C ILE A 34 11.42 20.67 -19.80
N LEU A 35 10.60 21.72 -19.76
CA LEU A 35 10.58 22.75 -20.82
C LEU A 35 11.89 23.52 -20.89
N ASN A 36 12.48 23.87 -19.75
CA ASN A 36 13.78 24.54 -19.71
C ASN A 36 14.92 23.66 -20.24
N LEU A 37 14.90 22.36 -19.96
CA LEU A 37 15.88 21.41 -20.49
C LEU A 37 15.72 21.21 -21.99
N LEU A 38 14.49 21.06 -22.49
CA LEU A 38 14.22 20.95 -23.93
C LEU A 38 14.50 22.25 -24.70
N ARG A 39 14.54 23.40 -24.01
CA ARG A 39 14.85 24.70 -24.62
C ARG A 39 16.35 24.85 -24.96
N ILE A 40 17.23 24.14 -24.25
CA ILE A 40 18.69 24.28 -24.38
C ILE A 40 19.23 23.09 -25.19
N GLU A 41 19.78 23.33 -26.37
CA GLU A 41 20.24 22.24 -27.27
C GLU A 41 21.34 21.34 -26.67
N ALA A 42 22.13 21.85 -25.72
CA ALA A 42 23.25 21.13 -25.14
C ALA A 42 22.86 20.08 -24.07
N ILE A 43 21.63 20.12 -23.55
CA ILE A 43 21.21 19.29 -22.40
C ILE A 43 19.83 18.71 -22.70
N SER A 44 19.55 17.50 -22.22
CA SER A 44 18.22 16.88 -22.29
C SER A 44 17.65 16.54 -20.91
N PRO A 45 16.31 16.38 -20.78
CA PRO A 45 15.70 15.84 -19.56
C PRO A 45 16.26 14.47 -19.17
N GLU A 46 16.56 13.62 -20.15
CA GLU A 46 17.16 12.31 -19.95
C GLU A 46 18.55 12.42 -19.32
N PHE A 47 19.38 13.34 -19.82
CA PHE A 47 20.71 13.61 -19.28
C PHE A 47 20.67 14.02 -17.80
N MET A 48 19.68 14.82 -17.41
CA MET A 48 19.48 15.22 -16.01
C MET A 48 19.04 14.03 -15.15
N LEU A 49 18.15 13.18 -15.65
CA LEU A 49 17.64 12.01 -14.93
C LEU A 49 18.73 10.96 -14.68
N GLU A 50 19.65 10.77 -15.62
CA GLU A 50 20.81 9.88 -15.42
C GLU A 50 21.75 10.36 -14.30
N ARG A 51 21.82 11.68 -14.09
CA ARG A 51 22.74 12.31 -13.12
C ARG A 51 22.06 12.79 -11.84
N CYS A 52 20.76 12.55 -11.68
CA CYS A 52 20.05 12.99 -10.48
C CYS A 52 20.50 12.18 -9.26
N PHE A 53 20.53 12.81 -8.08
CA PHE A 53 20.98 12.15 -6.85
C PHE A 53 20.09 10.93 -6.49
N HIS A 54 18.80 10.97 -6.86
CA HIS A 54 17.89 9.84 -6.70
C HIS A 54 18.37 8.60 -7.49
N GLN A 55 18.76 8.78 -8.76
CA GLN A 55 19.31 7.70 -9.57
C GLN A 55 20.66 7.22 -9.03
N PHE A 56 21.51 8.14 -8.55
CA PHE A 56 22.77 7.79 -7.92
C PHE A 56 22.58 6.92 -6.67
N GLN A 57 21.61 7.25 -5.80
CA GLN A 57 21.32 6.47 -4.59
C GLN A 57 20.82 5.06 -4.91
N ASN A 58 19.95 4.92 -5.92
CA ASN A 58 19.48 3.61 -6.38
C ASN A 58 20.64 2.80 -6.98
N ALA A 59 21.46 3.44 -7.84
CA ALA A 59 22.61 2.81 -8.48
C ALA A 59 23.74 2.46 -7.49
N ALA A 60 23.91 3.20 -6.39
CA ALA A 60 24.95 2.94 -5.40
C ALA A 60 24.78 1.57 -4.71
N SER A 61 23.55 1.06 -4.60
CA SER A 61 23.26 -0.25 -4.04
C SER A 61 23.52 -1.41 -5.02
N VAL A 62 23.59 -1.12 -6.32
CA VAL A 62 23.70 -2.14 -7.37
C VAL A 62 24.98 -2.98 -7.25
N PRO A 63 26.19 -2.42 -7.08
CA PRO A 63 27.41 -3.22 -6.99
C PRO A 63 27.38 -4.22 -5.82
N ASP A 64 26.77 -3.84 -4.70
CA ASP A 64 26.64 -4.72 -3.53
C ASP A 64 25.66 -5.86 -3.82
N LEU A 65 24.54 -5.56 -4.48
CA LEU A 65 23.57 -6.55 -4.92
C LEU A 65 24.16 -7.51 -5.96
N GLU A 66 24.95 -7.00 -6.92
CA GLU A 66 25.65 -7.80 -7.93
C GLU A 66 26.69 -8.73 -7.31
N ARG A 67 27.51 -8.24 -6.37
CA ARG A 67 28.46 -9.09 -5.63
C ARG A 67 27.72 -10.19 -4.88
N GLY A 68 26.64 -9.85 -4.18
CA GLY A 68 25.81 -10.80 -3.47
C GLY A 68 25.06 -11.78 -4.39
N LEU A 69 24.79 -11.41 -5.65
CA LEU A 69 24.21 -12.29 -6.65
C LEU A 69 25.25 -13.29 -7.16
N VAL A 70 26.47 -12.85 -7.44
CA VAL A 70 27.57 -13.72 -7.88
C VAL A 70 27.90 -14.76 -6.82
N GLN A 71 27.95 -14.38 -5.53
CA GLN A 71 28.17 -15.31 -4.43
C GLN A 71 27.09 -16.39 -4.35
N LEU A 72 25.81 -16.01 -4.33
CA LEU A 72 24.71 -16.98 -4.31
C LEU A 72 24.69 -17.88 -5.56
N GLN A 73 25.03 -17.33 -6.72
CA GLN A 73 25.11 -18.11 -7.96
C GLN A 73 26.22 -19.15 -7.87
N GLN A 74 27.41 -18.78 -7.35
CA GLN A 74 28.49 -19.73 -7.09
C GLN A 74 28.09 -20.80 -6.07
N GLU A 75 27.43 -20.42 -4.98
CA GLU A 75 26.92 -21.37 -3.98
C GLU A 75 25.95 -22.37 -4.61
N LYS A 76 25.02 -21.90 -5.43
CA LYS A 76 24.07 -22.77 -6.15
C LYS A 76 24.76 -23.68 -7.16
N ASP A 77 25.74 -23.17 -7.91
CA ASP A 77 26.45 -23.94 -8.94
C ASP A 77 27.37 -25.00 -8.30
N ASN A 78 27.91 -24.72 -7.12
CA ASN A 78 28.66 -25.69 -6.30
C ASN A 78 27.77 -26.74 -5.63
N PHE A 79 26.45 -26.51 -5.58
CA PHE A 79 25.48 -27.40 -4.95
C PHE A 79 25.10 -28.56 -5.88
N VAL A 80 25.93 -29.59 -5.92
CA VAL A 80 25.73 -30.81 -6.73
C VAL A 80 24.98 -31.86 -5.93
N ILE A 81 23.84 -32.30 -6.45
CA ILE A 81 22.99 -33.33 -5.85
C ILE A 81 23.00 -34.55 -6.76
N THR A 82 23.19 -35.74 -6.19
CA THR A 82 23.12 -37.01 -6.92
C THR A 82 21.69 -37.24 -7.43
N ASP A 83 21.54 -37.62 -8.71
CA ASP A 83 20.25 -37.86 -9.36
C ASP A 83 19.22 -36.72 -9.18
N GLU A 84 19.66 -35.48 -9.39
CA GLU A 84 18.87 -34.25 -9.21
C GLU A 84 17.51 -34.28 -9.93
N SER A 85 17.40 -34.93 -11.09
CA SER A 85 16.13 -35.04 -11.83
C SER A 85 15.05 -35.78 -11.04
N THR A 86 15.41 -36.91 -10.42
CA THR A 86 14.47 -37.74 -9.65
C THR A 86 14.04 -37.05 -8.36
N VAL A 87 14.99 -36.38 -7.69
CA VAL A 87 14.72 -35.59 -6.47
C VAL A 87 13.86 -34.37 -6.78
N LYS A 88 14.12 -33.70 -7.91
CA LYS A 88 13.32 -32.58 -8.41
C LYS A 88 11.88 -32.99 -8.67
N ASP A 89 11.67 -34.11 -9.36
CA ASP A 89 10.33 -34.61 -9.63
C ASP A 89 9.61 -34.97 -8.33
N TYR A 90 10.30 -35.64 -7.39
CA TYR A 90 9.74 -35.94 -6.07
C TYR A 90 9.35 -34.68 -5.29
N TYR A 91 10.25 -33.68 -5.26
CA TYR A 91 10.01 -32.40 -4.59
C TYR A 91 8.82 -31.66 -5.21
N ASN A 92 8.78 -31.54 -6.53
CA ASN A 92 7.69 -30.86 -7.23
C ASN A 92 6.34 -31.54 -6.97
N ILE A 93 6.28 -32.87 -7.04
CA ILE A 93 5.05 -33.62 -6.74
C ILE A 93 4.62 -33.38 -5.29
N ARG A 94 5.57 -33.43 -4.33
CA ARG A 94 5.27 -33.21 -2.91
C ARG A 94 4.80 -31.78 -2.62
N THR A 95 5.45 -30.76 -3.16
CA THR A 95 5.02 -29.36 -3.01
C THR A 95 3.66 -29.11 -3.67
N GLN A 96 3.38 -29.73 -4.82
CA GLN A 96 2.06 -29.64 -5.46
C GLN A 96 0.97 -30.35 -4.64
N LEU A 97 1.27 -31.50 -4.04
CA LEU A 97 0.35 -32.20 -3.14
C LEU A 97 0.06 -31.37 -1.90
N GLU A 98 1.08 -30.73 -1.30
CA GLU A 98 0.90 -29.81 -0.18
C GLU A 98 -0.01 -28.64 -0.55
N GLN A 99 0.20 -28.02 -1.73
CA GLN A 99 -0.68 -26.96 -2.24
C GLN A 99 -2.12 -27.44 -2.46
N PHE A 100 -2.32 -28.58 -3.11
CA PHE A 100 -3.67 -29.12 -3.33
C PHE A 100 -4.34 -29.58 -2.04
N ALA A 101 -3.58 -30.05 -1.05
CA ALA A 101 -4.10 -30.35 0.28
C ALA A 101 -4.56 -29.08 1.01
N MET A 102 -3.86 -27.95 0.84
CA MET A 102 -4.32 -26.64 1.33
C MET A 102 -5.60 -26.19 0.63
N ASP A 103 -5.67 -26.31 -0.69
CA ASP A 103 -6.86 -25.96 -1.47
C ASP A 103 -8.07 -26.84 -1.07
N MET A 104 -7.84 -28.14 -0.89
CA MET A 104 -8.87 -29.08 -0.40
C MET A 104 -9.37 -28.69 0.98
N ARG A 105 -8.44 -28.33 1.88
CA ARG A 105 -8.76 -27.86 3.24
C ARG A 105 -9.58 -26.57 3.20
N ALA A 106 -9.23 -25.62 2.33
CA ALA A 106 -9.95 -24.35 2.20
C ALA A 106 -11.41 -24.53 1.74
N VAL A 107 -11.70 -25.55 0.93
CA VAL A 107 -13.07 -25.94 0.55
C VAL A 107 -13.80 -26.56 1.73
N ILE A 108 -13.16 -27.51 2.44
CA ILE A 108 -13.74 -28.15 3.63
C ILE A 108 -14.06 -27.11 4.72
N GLN A 109 -13.18 -26.13 4.91
CA GLN A 109 -13.34 -25.03 5.87
C GLN A 109 -14.45 -24.03 5.50
N HIS A 110 -15.05 -24.14 4.32
CA HIS A 110 -16.15 -23.26 3.96
C HIS A 110 -17.39 -23.58 4.82
N PRO A 111 -18.05 -22.57 5.45
CA PRO A 111 -19.17 -22.80 6.34
C PRO A 111 -20.30 -23.68 5.77
N SER A 112 -20.57 -23.57 4.47
CA SER A 112 -21.61 -24.37 3.79
C SER A 112 -21.36 -25.88 3.82
N HIS A 113 -20.12 -26.32 4.04
CA HIS A 113 -19.76 -27.74 4.00
C HIS A 113 -19.46 -28.31 5.40
N CYS A 114 -18.76 -27.57 6.27
CA CYS A 114 -18.34 -28.11 7.56
C CYS A 114 -19.36 -27.94 8.71
N LEU A 115 -20.25 -26.94 8.67
CA LEU A 115 -21.04 -26.57 9.85
C LEU A 115 -21.93 -27.68 10.39
N ASP A 116 -22.58 -28.44 9.51
CA ASP A 116 -23.49 -29.52 9.89
C ASP A 116 -22.77 -30.65 10.65
N PHE A 117 -21.45 -30.74 10.49
CA PHE A 117 -20.59 -31.76 11.10
C PHE A 117 -19.91 -31.30 12.39
N LEU A 118 -19.88 -29.99 12.68
CA LEU A 118 -19.27 -29.38 13.88
C LEU A 118 -20.20 -29.42 15.11
N GLN A 119 -20.90 -30.54 15.30
CA GLN A 119 -21.78 -30.74 16.44
C GLN A 119 -20.99 -30.88 17.75
N PRO A 120 -21.53 -30.44 18.91
CA PRO A 120 -20.87 -30.65 20.19
C PRO A 120 -20.49 -32.12 20.43
N GLY A 121 -19.26 -32.31 20.90
CA GLY A 121 -18.64 -33.63 21.09
C GLY A 121 -17.91 -34.18 19.86
N ARG A 122 -17.98 -33.53 18.69
CA ARG A 122 -17.23 -33.94 17.48
C ARG A 122 -15.73 -33.83 17.70
N LEU A 123 -14.95 -34.81 17.24
CA LEU A 123 -13.50 -34.73 17.22
C LEU A 123 -12.99 -33.98 15.98
N VAL A 124 -12.13 -32.99 16.20
CA VAL A 124 -11.55 -32.14 15.16
C VAL A 124 -10.04 -32.02 15.39
N ARG A 125 -9.25 -31.96 14.32
CA ARG A 125 -7.81 -31.68 14.41
C ARG A 125 -7.58 -30.19 14.17
N ILE A 126 -6.88 -29.54 15.10
CA ILE A 126 -6.65 -28.09 15.07
C ILE A 126 -5.18 -27.80 14.77
N TYR A 127 -4.93 -26.80 13.95
CA TYR A 127 -3.60 -26.27 13.67
C TYR A 127 -3.65 -24.74 13.58
N ASN A 128 -2.53 -24.08 13.80
CA ASN A 128 -2.41 -22.64 13.63
C ASN A 128 -1.68 -22.33 12.30
N PRO A 129 -2.35 -21.68 11.33
CA PRO A 129 -1.73 -21.39 10.02
C PRO A 129 -0.63 -20.32 10.06
N LYS A 130 -0.57 -19.46 11.10
CA LYS A 130 0.36 -18.32 11.17
C LYS A 130 1.61 -18.54 12.03
N LEU A 131 1.58 -19.51 12.95
CA LEU A 131 2.78 -19.92 13.69
C LEU A 131 3.54 -20.94 12.85
N GLN A 132 4.59 -20.51 12.16
CA GLN A 132 5.45 -21.36 11.33
C GLN A 132 6.82 -21.53 12.01
N GLU A 133 6.88 -22.29 13.10
CA GLU A 133 8.16 -22.54 13.79
C GLU A 133 8.93 -23.75 13.21
N ALA A 134 8.29 -24.64 12.44
CA ALA A 134 8.95 -25.84 11.90
C ALA A 134 8.38 -26.45 10.59
N SER A 135 7.09 -26.29 10.31
CA SER A 135 6.40 -26.90 9.15
C SER A 135 5.76 -25.86 8.23
N LEU A 136 5.78 -26.09 6.90
CA LEU A 136 5.11 -25.24 5.90
C LEU A 136 3.60 -25.06 6.18
N ASP A 137 2.98 -26.03 6.87
CA ASP A 137 1.54 -26.08 7.16
C ASP A 137 1.11 -25.33 8.43
N GLY A 138 2.05 -24.79 9.23
CA GLY A 138 1.78 -24.19 10.55
C GLY A 138 1.90 -25.18 11.73
N THR A 139 1.69 -24.70 12.96
CA THR A 139 1.83 -25.49 14.20
C THR A 139 0.60 -26.34 14.48
N ASP A 140 0.76 -27.66 14.61
CA ASP A 140 -0.34 -28.62 14.86
C ASP A 140 -0.62 -28.75 16.37
N PHE A 141 -1.87 -28.55 16.78
CA PHE A 141 -2.34 -28.70 18.17
C PHE A 141 -2.93 -30.09 18.43
N GLY A 142 -2.98 -30.94 17.41
CA GLY A 142 -3.52 -32.29 17.51
C GLY A 142 -5.04 -32.32 17.55
N TRP A 143 -5.58 -33.39 18.15
CA TRP A 143 -7.01 -33.63 18.21
C TRP A 143 -7.66 -32.96 19.41
N GLY A 144 -8.79 -32.31 19.17
CA GLY A 144 -9.64 -31.67 20.16
C GLY A 144 -11.11 -32.05 20.00
N VAL A 145 -11.92 -31.61 20.96
CA VAL A 145 -13.36 -31.87 21.00
C VAL A 145 -14.11 -30.55 20.84
N VAL A 146 -15.01 -30.48 19.86
CA VAL A 146 -15.86 -29.29 19.65
C VAL A 146 -16.81 -29.13 20.83
N ALA A 147 -16.73 -27.98 21.51
CA ALA A 147 -17.65 -27.60 22.57
C ALA A 147 -18.85 -26.82 21.99
N ASN A 148 -18.57 -25.78 21.21
CA ASN A 148 -19.58 -24.91 20.60
C ASN A 148 -19.00 -24.22 19.35
N PHE A 149 -19.85 -23.56 18.56
CA PHE A 149 -19.41 -22.62 17.53
C PHE A 149 -20.30 -21.38 17.54
N THR A 150 -19.72 -20.21 17.24
CA THR A 150 -20.39 -18.92 17.25
C THR A 150 -20.08 -18.14 15.98
N LYS A 151 -21.06 -17.39 15.46
CA LYS A 151 -20.83 -16.51 14.31
C LYS A 151 -20.06 -15.27 14.77
N ARG A 152 -18.99 -14.92 14.04
CA ARG A 152 -18.20 -13.72 14.30
C ARG A 152 -19.05 -12.47 14.08
N ARG A 153 -18.76 -11.41 14.83
CA ARG A 153 -19.39 -10.10 14.67
C ARG A 153 -19.16 -9.58 13.24
N ALA A 154 -20.20 -9.04 12.62
CA ALA A 154 -20.10 -8.39 11.31
C ALA A 154 -19.18 -7.15 11.38
N PRO A 155 -18.32 -6.93 10.37
CA PRO A 155 -17.43 -5.78 10.33
C PRO A 155 -18.22 -4.47 10.26
N ASP A 156 -17.76 -3.44 10.95
CA ASP A 156 -18.43 -2.14 10.98
C ASP A 156 -18.00 -1.30 9.77
N SER A 157 -18.85 -1.24 8.73
CA SER A 157 -18.59 -0.48 7.51
C SER A 157 -18.38 1.02 7.78
N ARG A 158 -18.86 1.57 8.90
CA ARG A 158 -18.63 2.98 9.29
C ARG A 158 -17.22 3.23 9.81
N LYS A 159 -16.52 2.17 10.25
CA LYS A 159 -15.13 2.22 10.70
C LYS A 159 -14.13 1.76 9.63
N GLY A 160 -14.60 1.43 8.43
CA GLY A 160 -13.75 0.95 7.33
C GLY A 160 -13.15 -0.44 7.55
N GLU A 161 -13.77 -1.27 8.39
CA GLU A 161 -13.32 -2.66 8.58
C GLU A 161 -13.61 -3.50 7.32
N PRO A 162 -12.63 -4.27 6.80
CA PRO A 162 -12.83 -5.09 5.62
C PRO A 162 -13.79 -6.25 5.89
N GLU A 163 -14.52 -6.68 4.84
CA GLU A 163 -15.38 -7.85 4.92
C GLU A 163 -14.54 -9.13 5.11
N TYR A 164 -14.94 -9.99 6.04
CA TYR A 164 -14.22 -11.23 6.31
C TYR A 164 -14.52 -12.28 5.25
N PRO A 165 -13.53 -13.10 4.84
CA PRO A 165 -13.82 -14.26 3.99
C PRO A 165 -14.73 -15.24 4.75
N PRO A 166 -15.55 -16.06 4.05
CA PRO A 166 -16.47 -17.00 4.68
C PRO A 166 -15.79 -17.93 5.71
N GLN A 167 -14.56 -18.35 5.45
CA GLN A 167 -13.75 -19.21 6.32
C GLN A 167 -13.35 -18.55 7.66
N GLU A 168 -13.42 -17.21 7.77
CA GLU A 168 -13.13 -16.46 9.00
C GLU A 168 -14.41 -15.93 9.69
N SER A 169 -15.58 -16.25 9.14
CA SER A 169 -16.86 -15.74 9.63
C SER A 169 -17.39 -16.46 10.87
N ILE A 170 -16.77 -17.58 11.27
CA ILE A 170 -17.23 -18.46 12.35
C ILE A 170 -16.05 -18.77 13.26
N MET A 171 -16.33 -18.76 14.57
CA MET A 171 -15.42 -19.21 15.61
C MET A 171 -15.90 -20.54 16.17
N ILE A 172 -14.97 -21.46 16.40
CA ILE A 172 -15.19 -22.77 17.01
C ILE A 172 -14.50 -22.80 18.38
N ASP A 173 -15.26 -23.13 19.42
CA ASP A 173 -14.74 -23.36 20.76
C ASP A 173 -14.34 -24.83 20.85
N VAL A 174 -13.04 -25.10 20.92
CA VAL A 174 -12.49 -26.46 20.89
C VAL A 174 -11.72 -26.75 22.17
N MET A 175 -12.02 -27.87 22.83
CA MET A 175 -11.24 -28.36 23.95
C MET A 175 -9.95 -29.00 23.45
N LEU A 176 -8.81 -28.41 23.79
CA LEU A 176 -7.48 -28.83 23.33
C LEU A 176 -6.51 -29.04 24.51
N PRO A 177 -5.57 -29.99 24.40
CA PRO A 177 -4.42 -30.05 25.28
C PRO A 177 -3.42 -28.95 24.88
N ILE A 178 -3.10 -28.05 25.81
CA ILE A 178 -2.17 -26.95 25.62
C ILE A 178 -1.03 -27.01 26.64
N SER A 179 0.12 -26.43 26.30
CA SER A 179 1.26 -26.32 27.22
C SER A 179 0.87 -25.50 28.46
N PRO A 180 1.35 -25.86 29.67
CA PRO A 180 1.18 -25.05 30.88
C PRO A 180 1.77 -23.64 30.76
N ASP A 181 2.74 -23.44 29.86
CA ASP A 181 3.36 -22.13 29.57
C ASP A 181 2.45 -21.20 28.75
N SER A 182 1.26 -21.66 28.36
CA SER A 182 0.30 -20.87 27.60
C SER A 182 -0.45 -19.89 28.50
N ASP A 183 -0.69 -18.67 28.00
CA ASP A 183 -1.44 -17.63 28.69
C ASP A 183 -2.86 -18.08 29.07
N GLU A 184 -3.47 -17.41 30.05
CA GLU A 184 -4.87 -17.66 30.42
C GLU A 184 -5.80 -17.26 29.25
N ILE A 185 -6.66 -18.19 28.87
CA ILE A 185 -7.59 -17.98 27.76
C ILE A 185 -8.80 -17.21 28.29
N THR A 186 -8.85 -15.92 27.99
CA THR A 186 -10.03 -15.10 28.28
C THR A 186 -11.14 -15.44 27.28
N GLN A 187 -12.27 -15.92 27.79
CA GLN A 187 -13.48 -16.13 26.99
C GLN A 187 -14.09 -14.75 26.67
N GLY A 188 -13.90 -14.24 25.46
CA GLY A 188 -14.36 -12.89 25.09
C GLY A 188 -14.35 -12.61 23.58
N PHE A 189 -15.39 -11.91 23.12
CA PHE A 189 -15.82 -11.71 21.72
C PHE A 189 -14.90 -10.89 20.80
N ASN A 190 -13.67 -10.56 21.20
CA ASN A 190 -12.77 -9.69 20.43
C ASN A 190 -11.45 -10.40 20.09
N ILE A 191 -11.54 -11.59 19.52
CA ILE A 191 -10.37 -12.25 18.93
C ILE A 191 -10.23 -11.71 17.51
N THR A 192 -9.20 -10.90 17.28
CA THR A 192 -8.83 -10.37 15.97
C THR A 192 -7.90 -11.33 15.21
N THR A 193 -7.47 -12.42 15.87
CA THR A 193 -6.49 -13.40 15.43
C THR A 193 -7.09 -14.81 15.31
N GLU A 194 -6.41 -15.71 14.60
CA GLU A 194 -6.87 -17.08 14.34
C GLU A 194 -7.09 -17.91 15.60
N MET A 195 -6.24 -17.71 16.60
CA MET A 195 -6.33 -18.27 17.94
C MET A 195 -5.82 -17.21 18.96
N PRO A 196 -6.00 -17.41 20.27
CA PRO A 196 -5.39 -16.55 21.27
C PRO A 196 -3.86 -16.55 21.14
N LYS A 197 -3.24 -15.40 21.38
CA LYS A 197 -1.78 -15.25 21.32
C LYS A 197 -1.12 -16.05 22.46
N ASN A 198 0.13 -16.46 22.26
CA ASN A 198 0.95 -17.21 23.23
C ASN A 198 0.31 -18.52 23.72
N VAL A 199 -0.46 -19.19 22.87
CA VAL A 199 -0.94 -20.56 23.12
C VAL A 199 -0.06 -21.53 22.36
N TYR A 200 0.50 -22.51 23.07
CA TYR A 200 1.43 -23.48 22.52
C TYR A 200 0.86 -24.90 22.59
N PRO A 201 1.18 -25.77 21.62
CA PRO A 201 0.76 -27.17 21.64
C PRO A 201 1.36 -27.90 22.85
N GLU A 202 0.79 -29.05 23.21
CA GLU A 202 1.35 -29.94 24.23
C GLU A 202 2.80 -30.32 23.88
N SER A 203 3.75 -29.89 24.71
CA SER A 203 5.16 -30.27 24.58
C SER A 203 5.40 -31.66 25.16
N THR A 204 6.28 -32.45 24.54
CA THR A 204 6.71 -33.77 25.04
C THR A 204 7.55 -33.70 26.33
N SER A 205 7.87 -32.50 26.82
CA SER A 205 8.45 -32.30 28.15
C SER A 205 7.47 -32.76 29.24
N ASN A 206 7.97 -33.47 30.27
CA ASN A 206 7.26 -34.11 31.40
C ASN A 206 6.26 -33.25 32.23
N SER A 207 5.88 -32.06 31.78
CA SER A 207 4.88 -31.21 32.43
C SER A 207 3.46 -31.62 32.01
N PRO A 208 2.49 -31.69 32.94
CA PRO A 208 1.12 -32.09 32.60
C PRO A 208 0.45 -31.05 31.72
N ALA A 209 0.00 -31.44 30.52
CA ALA A 209 -0.77 -30.56 29.65
C ALA A 209 -2.08 -30.10 30.31
N ARG A 210 -2.41 -28.82 30.09
CA ARG A 210 -3.65 -28.19 30.53
C ARG A 210 -4.72 -28.43 29.48
N PHE A 211 -5.91 -28.90 29.86
CA PHE A 211 -7.00 -29.12 28.91
C PHE A 211 -7.97 -27.97 29.00
N GLU A 212 -8.02 -27.11 27.99
CA GLU A 212 -8.77 -25.85 28.00
C GLU A 212 -9.61 -25.66 26.74
N ILE A 213 -10.63 -24.80 26.85
CA ILE A 213 -11.47 -24.40 25.73
C ILE A 213 -10.77 -23.26 25.01
N VAL A 214 -10.30 -23.52 23.80
CA VAL A 214 -9.62 -22.55 22.95
C VAL A 214 -10.58 -22.10 21.84
N PRO A 215 -10.96 -20.82 21.80
CA PRO A 215 -11.70 -20.26 20.67
C PRO A 215 -10.78 -20.13 19.45
N CYS A 216 -11.12 -20.79 18.35
CA CYS A 216 -10.33 -20.81 17.12
C CYS A 216 -11.19 -20.36 15.92
N LEU A 217 -10.59 -19.73 14.91
CA LEU A 217 -11.27 -19.52 13.63
C LEU A 217 -11.42 -20.85 12.86
N LEU A 218 -12.37 -20.90 11.91
CA LEU A 218 -12.54 -22.05 11.02
C LEU A 218 -11.29 -22.36 10.18
N THR A 219 -10.45 -21.37 9.91
CA THR A 219 -9.15 -21.55 9.24
C THR A 219 -8.18 -22.44 10.01
N CYS A 220 -8.37 -22.61 11.32
CA CYS A 220 -7.57 -23.50 12.17
C CYS A 220 -7.99 -24.96 12.08
N LEU A 221 -9.08 -25.28 11.37
CA LEU A 221 -9.58 -26.64 11.23
C LEU A 221 -8.76 -27.43 10.19
N LYS A 222 -8.07 -28.49 10.61
CA LYS A 222 -7.29 -29.36 9.71
C LYS A 222 -8.10 -30.53 9.16
N SER A 223 -8.85 -31.22 10.02
CA SER A 223 -9.67 -32.38 9.66
C SER A 223 -10.79 -32.61 10.67
N ILE A 224 -11.90 -33.21 10.22
CA ILE A 224 -13.05 -33.57 11.06
C ILE A 224 -13.14 -35.10 11.14
N SER A 225 -13.32 -35.67 12.32
CA SER A 225 -13.44 -37.12 12.52
C SER A 225 -14.90 -37.61 12.45
N GLN A 226 -15.09 -38.87 12.09
CA GLN A 226 -16.40 -39.54 12.13
C GLN A 226 -16.91 -39.75 13.57
N ILE A 227 -16.03 -39.72 14.57
CA ILE A 227 -16.35 -40.04 15.97
C ILE A 227 -16.88 -38.80 16.72
N ARG A 228 -17.85 -39.05 17.60
CA ARG A 228 -18.34 -38.08 18.59
C ARG A 228 -18.20 -38.65 20.00
N VAL A 229 -17.77 -37.81 20.92
CA VAL A 229 -17.68 -38.10 22.34
C VAL A 229 -18.89 -37.48 23.04
N PHE A 230 -19.34 -38.10 24.14
CA PHE A 230 -20.39 -37.52 24.97
C PHE A 230 -19.90 -36.22 25.63
N MET A 231 -20.64 -35.13 25.43
CA MET A 231 -20.30 -33.82 25.96
C MET A 231 -21.11 -33.52 27.24
N PRO A 232 -20.46 -33.26 28.39
CA PRO A 232 -21.14 -32.83 29.61
C PRO A 232 -21.89 -31.50 29.41
N LYS A 233 -22.99 -31.29 30.16
CA LYS A 233 -23.77 -30.04 30.11
C LYS A 233 -22.98 -28.85 30.67
N ASP A 234 -22.19 -29.07 31.72
CA ASP A 234 -21.37 -28.03 32.35
C ASP A 234 -19.93 -28.07 31.81
N ILE A 235 -19.72 -27.36 30.71
CA ILE A 235 -18.48 -27.38 29.92
C ILE A 235 -17.30 -26.69 30.65
N ASN A 236 -17.59 -25.74 31.54
CA ASN A 236 -16.58 -24.91 32.22
C ASN A 236 -15.99 -25.54 33.50
N SER A 237 -16.60 -26.61 34.04
CA SER A 237 -16.11 -27.28 35.26
C SER A 237 -14.86 -28.11 34.97
N GLN A 238 -13.87 -28.07 35.87
CA GLN A 238 -12.63 -28.82 35.73
C GLN A 238 -12.87 -30.33 35.64
N ALA A 239 -13.84 -30.86 36.41
CA ALA A 239 -14.21 -32.27 36.35
C ALA A 239 -14.76 -32.69 34.98
N SER A 240 -15.51 -31.81 34.31
CA SER A 240 -16.03 -32.04 32.96
C SER A 240 -14.92 -32.03 31.91
N LYS A 241 -13.98 -31.08 32.01
CA LYS A 241 -12.80 -31.02 31.14
C LYS A 241 -11.96 -32.30 31.26
N ASP A 242 -11.75 -32.79 32.49
CA ASP A 242 -11.01 -34.04 32.74
C ASP A 242 -11.76 -35.27 32.20
N GLN A 243 -13.09 -35.31 32.27
CA GLN A 243 -13.90 -36.39 31.70
C GLN A 243 -13.76 -36.44 30.17
N VAL A 244 -13.83 -35.29 29.51
CA VAL A 244 -13.65 -35.18 28.06
C VAL A 244 -12.23 -35.53 27.66
N ARG A 245 -11.21 -35.10 28.41
CA ARG A 245 -9.81 -35.48 28.22
C ARG A 245 -9.61 -36.99 28.29
N ARG A 246 -10.17 -37.67 29.31
CA ARG A 246 -10.08 -39.14 29.42
C ARG A 246 -10.73 -39.83 28.23
N SER A 247 -11.86 -39.31 27.77
CA SER A 247 -12.57 -39.86 26.61
C SER A 247 -11.78 -39.67 25.32
N LEU A 248 -11.15 -38.50 25.13
CA LEU A 248 -10.25 -38.23 24.00
C LEU A 248 -9.04 -39.18 24.01
N LEU A 249 -8.38 -39.34 25.16
CA LEU A 249 -7.23 -40.25 25.30
C LEU A 249 -7.62 -41.72 25.04
N GLU A 250 -8.79 -42.15 25.52
CA GLU A 250 -9.28 -43.51 25.26
C GLU A 250 -9.59 -43.74 23.78
N VAL A 251 -10.16 -42.73 23.10
CA VAL A 251 -10.41 -42.79 21.65
C VAL A 251 -9.08 -42.84 20.88
N THR A 252 -8.11 -41.99 21.20
CA THR A 252 -6.77 -42.03 20.58
C THR A 252 -6.05 -43.36 20.84
N ARG A 253 -6.20 -43.94 22.05
CA ARG A 253 -5.62 -45.26 22.40
C ARG A 253 -6.22 -46.41 21.60
N ARG A 254 -7.51 -46.35 21.26
CA ARG A 254 -8.20 -47.37 20.46
C ARG A 254 -7.86 -47.32 18.97
N PHE A 255 -7.37 -46.18 18.48
CA PHE A 255 -7.03 -45.95 17.08
C PHE A 255 -5.56 -45.50 16.95
N PRO A 256 -4.59 -46.40 17.16
CA PRO A 256 -3.16 -46.07 17.10
C PRO A 256 -2.70 -45.62 15.70
N ASP A 257 -3.35 -46.13 14.64
CA ASP A 257 -3.03 -45.80 13.24
C ASP A 257 -3.64 -44.45 12.78
N GLY A 258 -4.45 -43.81 13.63
CA GLY A 258 -5.12 -42.54 13.34
C GLY A 258 -6.64 -42.63 13.41
N LEU A 259 -7.29 -41.50 13.73
CA LEU A 259 -8.74 -41.43 13.84
C LEU A 259 -9.39 -41.40 12.45
N PRO A 260 -10.54 -42.09 12.26
CA PRO A 260 -11.27 -42.06 11.00
C PRO A 260 -11.76 -40.63 10.72
N ILE A 261 -11.36 -40.09 9.58
CA ILE A 261 -11.76 -38.77 9.09
C ILE A 261 -13.06 -38.85 8.28
N LEU A 262 -13.84 -37.76 8.27
CA LEU A 262 -14.99 -37.64 7.37
C LEU A 262 -14.50 -37.45 5.94
N ASP A 263 -15.02 -38.28 5.04
CA ASP A 263 -14.76 -38.15 3.62
C ASP A 263 -15.52 -36.93 3.05
N PRO A 264 -14.83 -35.98 2.39
CA PRO A 264 -15.46 -34.79 1.81
C PRO A 264 -16.57 -35.07 0.79
N MET A 265 -16.52 -36.19 0.06
CA MET A 265 -17.50 -36.55 -0.95
C MET A 265 -18.59 -37.49 -0.40
N GLU A 266 -18.19 -38.59 0.22
CA GLU A 266 -19.13 -39.62 0.66
C GLU A 266 -19.87 -39.22 1.94
N ASN A 267 -19.20 -38.54 2.88
CA ASN A 267 -19.80 -38.17 4.15
C ASN A 267 -20.29 -36.71 4.17
N MET A 268 -19.51 -35.78 3.63
CA MET A 268 -19.87 -34.35 3.60
C MET A 268 -20.72 -33.95 2.38
N GLY A 269 -20.82 -34.81 1.37
CA GLY A 269 -21.69 -34.59 0.22
C GLY A 269 -21.24 -33.49 -0.74
N ILE A 270 -19.95 -33.13 -0.76
CA ILE A 270 -19.39 -32.11 -1.66
C ILE A 270 -19.29 -32.72 -3.07
N LYS A 271 -20.12 -32.25 -4.00
CA LYS A 271 -20.23 -32.77 -5.38
C LYS A 271 -19.82 -31.75 -6.45
N ASP A 272 -19.09 -30.72 -6.07
CA ASP A 272 -18.68 -29.67 -7.00
C ASP A 272 -17.69 -30.20 -8.03
N GLU A 273 -17.89 -29.85 -9.30
CA GLU A 273 -17.04 -30.35 -10.40
C GLU A 273 -15.57 -29.91 -10.24
N SER A 274 -15.34 -28.69 -9.72
CA SER A 274 -14.01 -28.17 -9.39
C SER A 274 -13.34 -29.00 -8.29
N PHE A 275 -14.08 -29.40 -7.26
CA PHE A 275 -13.58 -30.18 -6.14
C PHE A 275 -13.27 -31.63 -6.54
N ILE A 276 -14.13 -32.26 -7.36
CA ILE A 276 -13.87 -33.60 -7.92
C ILE A 276 -12.59 -33.58 -8.77
N LYS A 277 -12.40 -32.54 -9.59
CA LYS A 277 -11.15 -32.36 -10.37
C LYS A 277 -9.94 -32.19 -9.46
N LEU A 278 -10.06 -31.50 -8.33
CA LEU A 278 -8.99 -31.33 -7.36
C LEU A 278 -8.60 -32.66 -6.71
N LEU A 279 -9.58 -33.44 -6.22
CA LEU A 279 -9.32 -34.77 -5.63
C LEU A 279 -8.68 -35.72 -6.63
N ARG A 280 -9.15 -35.74 -7.88
CA ARG A 280 -8.53 -36.54 -8.93
C ARG A 280 -7.07 -36.15 -9.20
N LYS A 281 -6.73 -34.86 -9.11
CA LYS A 281 -5.33 -34.40 -9.22
C LYS A 281 -4.50 -34.90 -8.04
N ILE A 282 -5.04 -34.84 -6.83
CA ILE A 282 -4.37 -35.37 -5.63
C ILE A 282 -4.07 -36.86 -5.81
N GLU A 283 -5.07 -37.67 -6.17
CA GLU A 283 -4.91 -39.12 -6.39
C GLU A 283 -3.87 -39.46 -7.48
N VAL A 284 -3.89 -38.73 -8.60
CA VAL A 284 -2.89 -38.89 -9.67
C VAL A 284 -1.49 -38.51 -9.22
N LEU A 285 -1.35 -37.47 -8.40
CA LEU A 285 -0.05 -37.06 -7.86
C LEU A 285 0.44 -38.01 -6.75
N GLU A 286 -0.45 -38.53 -5.90
CA GLU A 286 -0.13 -39.53 -4.88
C GLU A 286 0.37 -40.83 -5.52
N SER A 287 -0.33 -41.34 -6.53
CA SER A 287 0.12 -42.52 -7.28
C SER A 287 1.47 -42.29 -7.98
N ARG A 288 1.71 -41.08 -8.51
CA ARG A 288 3.03 -40.69 -9.05
C ARG A 288 4.11 -40.57 -7.97
N LEU A 289 3.74 -40.13 -6.77
CA LEU A 289 4.67 -40.04 -5.64
C LEU A 289 5.10 -41.44 -5.19
N LEU A 290 4.17 -42.39 -5.09
CA LEU A 290 4.42 -43.79 -4.71
C LEU A 290 5.27 -44.55 -5.74
N THR A 291 5.10 -44.23 -7.02
CA THR A 291 5.89 -44.85 -8.11
C THR A 291 7.28 -44.26 -8.28
N ASN A 292 7.59 -43.15 -7.58
CA ASN A 292 8.91 -42.55 -7.64
C ASN A 292 9.95 -43.44 -6.92
N PRO A 293 11.13 -43.71 -7.52
CA PRO A 293 12.17 -44.57 -6.93
C PRO A 293 12.68 -44.13 -5.55
N LEU A 294 12.53 -42.84 -5.21
CA LEU A 294 12.93 -42.30 -3.91
C LEU A 294 11.89 -42.52 -2.81
N HIS A 295 10.67 -42.93 -3.17
CA HIS A 295 9.62 -43.20 -2.19
C HIS A 295 10.00 -44.41 -1.32
N GLY A 296 10.12 -44.20 0.00
CA GLY A 296 10.59 -45.24 0.93
C GLY A 296 12.11 -45.47 0.95
N SER A 297 12.89 -44.70 0.20
CA SER A 297 14.35 -44.76 0.25
C SER A 297 14.90 -44.12 1.53
N PRO A 298 15.91 -44.71 2.20
CA PRO A 298 16.52 -44.12 3.39
C PRO A 298 17.30 -42.82 3.08
N LEU A 299 17.68 -42.60 1.82
CA LEU A 299 18.39 -41.39 1.38
C LEU A 299 17.46 -40.19 1.11
N LEU A 300 16.15 -40.43 1.09
CA LEU A 300 15.16 -39.40 0.75
C LEU A 300 15.23 -38.16 1.65
N PRO A 301 15.30 -38.25 3.00
CA PRO A 301 15.30 -37.07 3.85
C PRO A 301 16.50 -36.14 3.58
N GLU A 302 17.69 -36.72 3.38
CA GLU A 302 18.90 -35.96 3.11
C GLU A 302 18.84 -35.28 1.73
N LEU A 303 18.51 -36.03 0.68
CA LEU A 303 18.38 -35.51 -0.68
C LEU A 303 17.28 -34.44 -0.79
N TYR A 304 16.17 -34.63 -0.08
CA TYR A 304 15.07 -33.67 -0.04
C TYR A 304 15.47 -32.35 0.62
N LEU A 305 16.18 -32.40 1.75
CA LEU A 305 16.68 -31.21 2.44
C LEU A 305 17.71 -30.46 1.59
N GLN A 306 18.63 -31.19 0.97
CA GLN A 306 19.62 -30.64 0.04
C GLN A 306 18.94 -29.93 -1.14
N TYR A 307 17.97 -30.59 -1.79
CA TYR A 307 17.25 -30.00 -2.91
C TYR A 307 16.39 -28.79 -2.49
N ARG A 308 15.73 -28.84 -1.33
CA ARG A 308 14.99 -27.70 -0.77
C ARG A 308 15.89 -26.49 -0.56
N ALA A 309 17.10 -26.68 -0.01
CA ALA A 309 18.08 -25.60 0.14
C ALA A 309 18.49 -25.00 -1.22
N LYS A 310 18.72 -25.84 -2.23
CA LYS A 310 19.03 -25.41 -3.60
C LYS A 310 17.90 -24.62 -4.26
N VAL A 311 16.63 -25.01 -4.01
CA VAL A 311 15.46 -24.28 -4.48
C VAL A 311 15.36 -22.91 -3.82
N ASN A 312 15.51 -22.83 -2.49
CA ASN A 312 15.50 -21.56 -1.75
C ASN A 312 16.59 -20.59 -2.25
N LEU A 313 17.81 -21.07 -2.45
CA LEU A 313 18.89 -20.28 -3.07
C LEU A 313 18.49 -19.79 -4.47
N GLY A 314 17.81 -20.62 -5.25
CA GLY A 314 17.27 -20.24 -6.56
C GLY A 314 16.22 -19.12 -6.49
N GLU A 315 15.35 -19.14 -5.48
CA GLU A 315 14.37 -18.07 -5.23
C GLU A 315 15.05 -16.78 -4.77
N GLU A 316 16.02 -16.85 -3.86
CA GLU A 316 16.83 -15.71 -3.42
C GLU A 316 17.57 -15.05 -4.59
N ILE A 317 18.18 -15.85 -5.48
CA ILE A 317 18.83 -15.37 -6.71
C ILE A 317 17.82 -14.65 -7.61
N LYS A 318 16.61 -15.20 -7.76
CA LYS A 318 15.55 -14.61 -8.59
C LYS A 318 15.09 -13.27 -8.01
N GLU A 319 14.90 -13.19 -6.70
CA GLU A 319 14.54 -11.95 -6.01
C GLU A 319 15.67 -10.90 -6.07
N LYS A 320 16.94 -11.29 -5.88
CA LYS A 320 18.07 -10.38 -6.07
C LYS A 320 18.17 -9.86 -7.51
N LYS A 321 18.02 -10.72 -8.52
CA LYS A 321 18.00 -10.31 -9.94
C LYS A 321 16.88 -9.30 -10.21
N LYS A 322 15.68 -9.54 -9.67
CA LYS A 322 14.55 -8.61 -9.77
C LYS A 322 14.83 -7.29 -9.07
N GLY A 323 15.47 -7.32 -7.91
CA GLY A 323 15.93 -6.13 -7.18
C GLY A 323 16.92 -5.29 -7.98
N ILE A 324 17.92 -5.93 -8.60
CA ILE A 324 18.91 -5.27 -9.47
C ILE A 324 18.22 -4.63 -10.69
N ALA A 325 17.32 -5.36 -11.37
CA ALA A 325 16.58 -4.82 -12.50
C ALA A 325 15.73 -3.61 -12.11
N LYS A 326 15.10 -3.63 -10.92
CA LYS A 326 14.34 -2.50 -10.39
C LYS A 326 15.25 -1.30 -10.07
N ALA A 327 16.44 -1.53 -9.54
CA ALA A 327 17.40 -0.46 -9.23
C ALA A 327 17.99 0.19 -10.50
N HIS A 328 18.15 -0.57 -11.60
CA HIS A 328 18.57 -0.04 -12.90
C HIS A 328 17.46 0.63 -13.69
N SER A 329 16.20 0.26 -13.43
CA SER A 329 15.07 0.93 -14.07
C SER A 329 15.05 2.39 -13.63
N ILE A 330 15.28 3.31 -14.57
CA ILE A 330 15.09 4.74 -14.31
C ILE A 330 13.57 4.96 -14.13
N SER A 331 13.12 4.88 -12.88
CA SER A 331 11.71 4.92 -12.48
C SER A 331 10.96 6.12 -13.11
N GLN A 332 11.67 7.23 -13.31
CA GLN A 332 11.12 8.49 -13.80
C GLN A 332 11.10 8.60 -15.34
N MET A 333 11.59 7.62 -16.09
CA MET A 333 11.53 7.64 -17.57
C MET A 333 10.11 7.57 -18.10
N ASP A 334 9.28 6.71 -17.51
CA ASP A 334 7.90 6.55 -17.97
C ASP A 334 7.07 7.80 -17.65
N GLU A 335 7.33 8.42 -16.50
CA GLU A 335 6.75 9.71 -16.13
C GLU A 335 7.19 10.83 -17.10
N LEU A 336 8.48 10.90 -17.46
CA LEU A 336 8.97 11.86 -18.46
C LEU A 336 8.25 11.71 -19.80
N LYS A 337 8.07 10.47 -20.29
CA LYS A 337 7.34 10.20 -21.54
C LYS A 337 5.88 10.63 -21.45
N ALA A 338 5.21 10.36 -20.32
CA ALA A 338 3.84 10.79 -20.08
C ALA A 338 3.74 12.33 -20.09
N ARG A 339 4.64 13.04 -19.39
CA ARG A 339 4.70 14.51 -19.39
C ARG A 339 4.98 15.10 -20.77
N LYS A 340 5.93 14.54 -21.53
CA LYS A 340 6.20 14.94 -22.93
C LYS A 340 4.97 14.77 -23.82
N ARG A 341 4.16 13.73 -23.60
CA ARG A 341 2.88 13.55 -24.31
C ARG A 341 1.87 14.66 -23.99
N VAL A 342 1.74 15.04 -22.72
CA VAL A 342 0.88 16.17 -22.30
C VAL A 342 1.34 17.45 -23.00
N LEU A 343 2.64 17.74 -22.96
CA LEU A 343 3.22 18.94 -23.57
C LEU A 343 2.98 19.00 -25.09
N ARG A 344 3.08 17.88 -25.79
CA ARG A 344 2.73 17.81 -27.23
C ARG A 344 1.23 18.06 -27.48
N ARG A 345 0.35 17.40 -26.72
CA ARG A 345 -1.11 17.54 -26.88
C ARG A 345 -1.62 18.95 -26.59
N LEU A 346 -1.00 19.66 -25.65
CA LEU A 346 -1.34 21.03 -25.31
C LEU A 346 -0.62 22.09 -26.17
N GLY A 347 0.21 21.65 -27.14
CA GLY A 347 0.91 22.54 -28.08
C GLY A 347 2.11 23.28 -27.49
N PHE A 348 2.65 22.83 -26.36
CA PHE A 348 3.91 23.34 -25.79
C PHE A 348 5.13 22.82 -26.58
N LEU A 349 5.02 21.60 -27.11
CA LEU A 349 6.00 20.97 -27.98
C LEU A 349 5.35 20.59 -29.31
N ASN A 350 6.12 20.54 -30.39
CA ASN A 350 5.70 19.88 -31.63
C ASN A 350 6.00 18.36 -31.58
N GLU A 351 5.66 17.63 -32.64
CA GLU A 351 5.90 16.17 -32.71
C GLU A 351 7.39 15.78 -32.66
N ASN A 352 8.28 16.69 -33.04
CA ASN A 352 9.74 16.50 -32.97
C ASN A 352 10.32 16.94 -31.61
N GLU A 353 9.47 17.15 -30.60
CA GLU A 353 9.84 17.60 -29.24
C GLU A 353 10.51 18.98 -29.18
N VAL A 354 10.31 19.82 -30.20
CA VAL A 354 10.83 21.19 -30.26
C VAL A 354 9.87 22.16 -29.55
N VAL A 355 10.44 22.96 -28.65
CA VAL A 355 9.76 23.97 -27.83
C VAL A 355 9.07 25.05 -28.69
N GLN A 356 7.76 25.22 -28.47
CA GLN A 356 6.94 26.25 -29.11
C GLN A 356 6.89 27.55 -28.30
N LEU A 357 6.29 28.61 -28.86
CA LEU A 357 6.16 29.91 -28.17
C LEU A 357 5.46 29.78 -26.81
N LYS A 358 4.41 28.97 -26.73
CA LYS A 358 3.67 28.69 -25.49
C LYS A 358 4.56 28.11 -24.39
N ALA A 359 5.49 27.25 -24.76
CA ALA A 359 6.48 26.71 -23.83
C ALA A 359 7.53 27.73 -23.40
N ARG A 360 7.94 28.63 -24.29
CA ARG A 360 8.83 29.73 -23.90
C ARG A 360 8.18 30.64 -22.86
N VAL A 361 6.88 30.90 -22.99
CA VAL A 361 6.11 31.63 -21.96
C VAL A 361 6.07 30.85 -20.64
N ALA A 362 5.77 29.55 -20.67
CA ALA A 362 5.75 28.73 -19.46
C ALA A 362 7.13 28.60 -18.77
N CYS A 363 8.24 28.68 -19.52
CA CYS A 363 9.59 28.70 -18.94
C CYS A 363 9.82 29.90 -18.01
N GLU A 364 9.15 31.03 -18.24
CA GLU A 364 9.28 32.24 -17.42
C GLU A 364 8.45 32.17 -16.13
N LEU A 365 7.54 31.18 -16.01
CA LEU A 365 6.66 30.99 -14.86
C LEU A 365 7.28 29.96 -13.90
N SER A 366 7.89 30.45 -12.82
CA SER A 366 8.60 29.63 -11.82
C SER A 366 8.02 29.73 -10.40
N SER A 367 7.23 30.76 -10.09
CA SER A 367 6.67 30.99 -8.75
C SER A 367 5.61 30.00 -8.30
N THR A 368 5.01 29.26 -9.23
CA THR A 368 3.86 28.39 -8.97
C THR A 368 4.15 26.98 -9.48
N GLU A 369 4.48 26.07 -8.57
CA GLU A 369 4.74 24.67 -8.89
C GLU A 369 3.47 23.98 -9.43
N GLY A 370 3.53 23.47 -10.67
CA GLY A 370 2.45 22.69 -11.27
C GLY A 370 1.33 23.49 -11.91
N HIS A 371 1.48 24.81 -12.02
CA HIS A 371 0.49 25.71 -12.63
C HIS A 371 0.98 26.43 -13.89
N GLU A 372 2.25 26.24 -14.26
CA GLU A 372 2.90 26.87 -15.41
C GLU A 372 2.14 26.61 -16.72
N LEU A 373 1.59 25.40 -16.88
CA LEU A 373 0.82 25.05 -18.07
C LEU A 373 -0.50 25.81 -18.12
N ILE A 374 -1.21 25.90 -17.00
CA ILE A 374 -2.54 26.54 -16.93
C ILE A 374 -2.39 28.05 -17.12
N LEU A 375 -1.41 28.68 -16.47
CA LEU A 375 -1.14 30.11 -16.63
C LEU A 375 -0.77 30.44 -18.08
N ALA A 376 0.05 29.61 -18.73
CA ALA A 376 0.36 29.78 -20.16
C ALA A 376 -0.87 29.56 -21.04
N GLU A 377 -1.70 28.53 -20.80
CA GLU A 377 -2.97 28.34 -21.51
C GLU A 377 -3.88 29.57 -21.40
N LEU A 378 -4.08 30.09 -20.19
CA LEU A 378 -4.93 31.26 -19.94
C LEU A 378 -4.40 32.51 -20.66
N LEU A 379 -3.08 32.68 -20.74
CA LEU A 379 -2.48 33.80 -21.47
C LEU A 379 -2.77 33.73 -22.97
N PHE A 380 -2.68 32.54 -23.58
CA PHE A 380 -2.94 32.34 -25.01
C PHE A 380 -4.44 32.35 -25.35
N ASP A 381 -5.31 32.00 -24.40
CA ASP A 381 -6.76 32.10 -24.53
C ASP A 381 -7.28 33.55 -24.41
N ARG A 382 -6.39 34.54 -24.27
CA ARG A 382 -6.71 35.96 -24.07
C ARG A 382 -7.56 36.23 -22.82
N PHE A 383 -7.50 35.34 -21.84
CA PHE A 383 -8.32 35.41 -20.62
C PHE A 383 -8.10 36.71 -19.83
N PHE A 384 -6.86 37.19 -19.76
CA PHE A 384 -6.50 38.41 -19.01
C PHE A 384 -6.75 39.72 -19.79
N ASN A 385 -7.09 39.65 -21.09
CA ASN A 385 -7.26 40.84 -21.92
C ASN A 385 -8.52 41.64 -21.55
N GLU A 386 -9.57 40.99 -21.08
CA GLU A 386 -10.83 41.67 -20.70
C GLU A 386 -10.89 42.04 -19.21
N LEU A 387 -9.93 41.57 -18.41
CA LEU A 387 -9.92 41.80 -16.97
C LEU A 387 -9.26 43.14 -16.62
N ALA A 388 -9.75 43.77 -15.54
CA ALA A 388 -9.12 44.94 -14.94
C ALA A 388 -7.88 44.53 -14.12
N PRO A 389 -6.88 45.41 -13.93
CA PRO A 389 -5.68 45.10 -13.15
C PRO A 389 -5.94 44.58 -11.73
N GLU A 390 -7.00 45.06 -11.08
CA GLU A 390 -7.49 44.65 -9.77
C GLU A 390 -7.98 43.20 -9.78
N THR A 391 -8.80 42.86 -10.78
CA THR A 391 -9.34 41.52 -10.99
C THR A 391 -8.22 40.54 -11.34
N ILE A 392 -7.22 40.96 -12.10
CA ILE A 392 -6.04 40.12 -12.42
C ILE A 392 -5.29 39.72 -11.16
N ALA A 393 -5.04 40.64 -10.24
CA ALA A 393 -4.37 40.32 -8.98
C ALA A 393 -5.19 39.32 -8.15
N ALA A 394 -6.51 39.54 -8.07
CA ALA A 394 -7.43 38.65 -7.37
C ALA A 394 -7.40 37.23 -7.96
N VAL A 395 -7.49 37.11 -9.28
CA VAL A 395 -7.45 35.84 -10.02
C VAL A 395 -6.11 35.11 -9.82
N LEU A 396 -4.99 35.81 -9.93
CA LEU A 396 -3.66 35.23 -9.76
C LEU A 396 -3.39 34.75 -8.32
N SER A 397 -4.11 35.29 -7.32
CA SER A 397 -4.00 34.81 -5.94
C SER A 397 -4.38 33.32 -5.79
N CYS A 398 -5.21 32.78 -6.69
CA CYS A 398 -5.64 31.38 -6.66
C CYS A 398 -4.51 30.38 -6.91
N PHE A 399 -3.42 30.84 -7.52
CA PHE A 399 -2.26 30.02 -7.88
C PHE A 399 -1.16 30.05 -6.81
N VAL A 400 -1.32 30.91 -5.79
CA VAL A 400 -0.28 31.20 -4.79
C VAL A 400 -0.69 30.75 -3.39
N LEU A 401 -1.99 30.54 -3.18
CA LEU A 401 -2.54 30.14 -1.89
C LEU A 401 -2.43 28.62 -1.67
N ASP A 402 -1.55 28.23 -0.74
CA ASP A 402 -1.39 26.81 -0.34
C ASP A 402 -2.16 26.46 0.94
N GLU A 403 -2.53 27.44 1.77
CA GLU A 403 -3.23 27.23 3.04
C GLU A 403 -4.73 27.01 2.83
N LYS A 404 -5.38 26.22 3.69
CA LYS A 404 -6.85 26.10 3.69
C LYS A 404 -7.41 27.23 4.54
N LEU A 405 -8.23 28.07 3.94
CA LEU A 405 -8.86 29.21 4.59
C LEU A 405 -10.37 29.09 4.50
N GLU A 406 -11.06 29.81 5.39
CA GLU A 406 -12.49 30.01 5.32
C GLU A 406 -12.76 31.43 4.82
N ALA A 407 -13.72 31.56 3.91
CA ALA A 407 -14.07 32.85 3.33
C ALA A 407 -15.55 32.89 2.96
N GLN A 408 -16.11 34.10 2.90
CA GLN A 408 -17.45 34.32 2.37
C GLN A 408 -17.49 34.01 0.87
N PRO A 409 -18.62 33.52 0.32
CA PRO A 409 -18.75 33.24 -1.11
C PRO A 409 -18.36 34.43 -1.98
N LEU A 410 -17.70 34.15 -3.10
CA LEU A 410 -17.30 35.16 -4.09
C LEU A 410 -18.50 35.91 -4.66
N LYS A 411 -18.30 37.19 -4.99
CA LYS A 411 -19.22 37.92 -5.87
C LYS A 411 -19.14 37.41 -7.30
N GLU A 412 -20.23 37.56 -8.05
CA GLU A 412 -20.36 37.09 -9.44
C GLU A 412 -19.21 37.58 -10.35
N GLU A 413 -18.73 38.80 -10.14
CA GLU A 413 -17.61 39.40 -10.89
C GLU A 413 -16.30 38.61 -10.75
N LEU A 414 -16.04 38.03 -9.57
CA LEU A 414 -14.84 37.22 -9.29
C LEU A 414 -15.09 35.73 -9.46
N ASP A 415 -16.33 35.27 -9.26
CA ASP A 415 -16.71 33.88 -9.44
C ASP A 415 -16.66 33.45 -10.91
N LYS A 416 -17.09 34.31 -11.84
CA LYS A 416 -17.01 34.04 -13.29
C LYS A 416 -15.58 33.73 -13.76
N PRO A 417 -14.54 34.56 -13.51
CA PRO A 417 -13.18 34.23 -13.91
C PRO A 417 -12.62 33.03 -13.14
N PHE A 418 -13.01 32.82 -11.87
CA PHE A 418 -12.59 31.63 -11.11
C PHE A 418 -13.12 30.34 -11.74
N ARG A 419 -14.40 30.28 -12.12
CA ARG A 419 -14.99 29.12 -12.83
C ARG A 419 -14.27 28.83 -14.15
N ALA A 420 -13.81 29.87 -14.86
CA ALA A 420 -13.04 29.70 -16.09
C ALA A 420 -11.67 29.05 -15.84
N ILE A 421 -10.97 29.44 -14.75
CA ILE A 421 -9.72 28.78 -14.32
C ILE A 421 -9.98 27.31 -14.02
N LEU A 422 -11.02 26.99 -13.24
CA LEU A 422 -11.34 25.60 -12.90
C LEU A 422 -11.68 24.77 -14.14
N ALA A 423 -12.40 25.35 -15.12
CA ALA A 423 -12.67 24.70 -16.39
C ALA A 423 -11.37 24.38 -17.16
N LYS A 424 -10.43 25.32 -17.18
CA LYS A 424 -9.12 25.11 -17.80
C LYS A 424 -8.28 24.06 -17.05
N ALA A 425 -8.30 24.08 -15.72
CA ALA A 425 -7.64 23.09 -14.90
C ALA A 425 -8.18 21.67 -15.16
N ARG A 426 -9.51 21.49 -15.26
CA ARG A 426 -10.12 20.21 -15.66
C ARG A 426 -9.70 19.76 -17.05
N GLN A 427 -9.64 20.68 -18.02
CA GLN A 427 -9.17 20.35 -19.36
C GLN A 427 -7.72 19.80 -19.34
N VAL A 428 -6.82 20.46 -18.62
CA VAL A 428 -5.41 20.03 -18.47
C VAL A 428 -5.32 18.70 -17.71
N ALA A 429 -6.10 18.54 -16.64
CA ALA A 429 -6.17 17.29 -15.87
C ALA A 429 -6.61 16.12 -16.75
N LYS A 430 -7.69 16.29 -17.53
CA LYS A 430 -8.20 15.27 -18.45
C LYS A 430 -7.15 14.87 -19.50
N VAL A 431 -6.48 15.84 -20.13
CA VAL A 431 -5.40 15.56 -21.09
C VAL A 431 -4.23 14.82 -20.41
N SER A 432 -3.96 15.13 -19.15
CA SER A 432 -2.91 14.47 -18.36
C SER A 432 -3.27 13.01 -18.02
N ILE A 433 -4.50 12.75 -17.59
CA ILE A 433 -5.02 11.40 -17.30
C ILE A 433 -4.99 10.54 -18.58
N GLU A 434 -5.50 11.07 -19.70
CA GLU A 434 -5.46 10.39 -21.01
C GLU A 434 -4.01 10.14 -21.48
N SER A 435 -3.05 10.90 -20.97
CA SER A 435 -1.62 10.72 -21.26
C SER A 435 -0.91 9.72 -20.33
N LYS A 436 -1.67 9.03 -19.47
CA LYS A 436 -1.19 8.06 -18.46
C LYS A 436 -0.45 8.70 -17.27
N MET A 437 -0.75 9.96 -16.94
CA MET A 437 -0.32 10.54 -15.67
C MET A 437 -1.24 10.05 -14.55
N ASP A 438 -0.66 9.74 -13.39
CA ASP A 438 -1.43 9.40 -12.18
C ASP A 438 -1.88 10.68 -11.49
N ILE A 439 -3.05 11.18 -11.87
CA ILE A 439 -3.62 12.43 -11.36
C ILE A 439 -5.10 12.21 -11.06
N ASN A 440 -5.52 12.57 -9.85
CA ASN A 440 -6.94 12.70 -9.52
C ASN A 440 -7.45 14.08 -9.98
N GLU A 441 -8.49 14.11 -10.81
CA GLU A 441 -9.06 15.35 -11.36
C GLU A 441 -9.56 16.29 -10.25
N GLU A 442 -10.25 15.77 -9.25
CA GLU A 442 -10.81 16.57 -8.16
C GLU A 442 -9.71 17.17 -7.27
N GLU A 443 -8.68 16.38 -6.95
CA GLU A 443 -7.54 16.88 -6.17
C GLU A 443 -6.74 17.92 -6.95
N PHE A 444 -6.56 17.75 -8.25
CA PHE A 444 -5.85 18.70 -9.10
C PHE A 444 -6.58 20.04 -9.18
N VAL A 445 -7.90 20.01 -9.35
CA VAL A 445 -8.74 21.21 -9.38
C VAL A 445 -8.85 21.84 -7.99
N GLY A 446 -8.86 21.03 -6.92
CA GLY A 446 -8.90 21.48 -5.53
C GLY A 446 -7.64 22.24 -5.06
N LYS A 447 -6.57 22.26 -5.86
CA LYS A 447 -5.37 23.08 -5.60
C LYS A 447 -5.64 24.57 -5.81
N PHE A 448 -6.60 24.96 -6.66
CA PHE A 448 -6.92 26.35 -6.92
C PHE A 448 -7.88 26.89 -5.86
N LYS A 449 -7.38 27.82 -5.05
CA LYS A 449 -8.09 28.30 -3.85
C LYS A 449 -8.55 29.75 -4.02
N TRP A 450 -9.85 29.96 -3.95
CA TRP A 450 -10.48 31.26 -4.18
C TRP A 450 -10.58 32.15 -2.94
N GLN A 451 -10.28 31.63 -1.76
CA GLN A 451 -10.64 32.25 -0.47
C GLN A 451 -10.02 33.62 -0.22
N LEU A 452 -8.94 33.98 -0.92
CA LEU A 452 -8.31 35.29 -0.82
C LEU A 452 -8.59 36.23 -2.01
N MET A 453 -9.39 35.81 -2.99
CA MET A 453 -9.68 36.65 -4.16
C MET A 453 -10.31 37.99 -3.76
N GLU A 454 -11.34 37.98 -2.90
CA GLU A 454 -11.98 39.23 -2.42
C GLU A 454 -11.02 40.08 -1.60
N THR A 455 -10.17 39.46 -0.78
CA THR A 455 -9.16 40.14 0.05
C THR A 455 -8.13 40.86 -0.82
N VAL A 456 -7.61 40.18 -1.84
CA VAL A 456 -6.64 40.74 -2.79
C VAL A 456 -7.29 41.79 -3.68
N HIS A 457 -8.53 41.57 -4.13
CA HIS A 457 -9.29 42.55 -4.89
C HIS A 457 -9.50 43.84 -4.08
N ALA A 458 -9.90 43.72 -2.82
CA ALA A 458 -10.06 44.86 -1.91
C ALA A 458 -8.73 45.59 -1.67
N TRP A 459 -7.62 44.85 -1.52
CA TRP A 459 -6.29 45.44 -1.40
C TRP A 459 -5.87 46.21 -2.67
N SER A 460 -6.14 45.66 -3.85
CA SER A 460 -5.84 46.35 -5.13
C SER A 460 -6.70 47.59 -5.40
N ASN A 461 -7.82 47.72 -4.67
CA ASN A 461 -8.71 48.89 -4.63
C ASN A 461 -8.43 49.80 -3.41
N GLU A 462 -7.18 49.83 -2.93
CA GLU A 462 -6.69 50.79 -1.95
C GLU A 462 -7.33 50.70 -0.54
N LYS A 463 -8.00 49.60 -0.18
CA LYS A 463 -8.46 49.39 1.21
C LYS A 463 -7.29 49.28 2.19
N SER A 464 -7.52 49.69 3.44
CA SER A 464 -6.48 49.60 4.48
C SER A 464 -6.11 48.14 4.80
N PHE A 465 -4.87 47.91 5.26
CA PHE A 465 -4.43 46.57 5.66
C PHE A 465 -5.30 46.01 6.81
N ALA A 466 -5.68 46.88 7.76
CA ALA A 466 -6.54 46.52 8.88
C ALA A 466 -7.94 46.04 8.45
N ASP A 467 -8.46 46.54 7.33
CA ASP A 467 -9.77 46.11 6.83
C ASP A 467 -9.70 44.77 6.10
N ILE A 468 -8.65 44.54 5.30
CA ILE A 468 -8.50 43.25 4.61
C ILE A 468 -8.20 42.10 5.59
N CYS A 469 -7.51 42.36 6.71
CA CYS A 469 -7.30 41.36 7.76
C CYS A 469 -8.62 40.94 8.43
N LYS A 470 -9.67 41.77 8.42
CA LYS A 470 -11.00 41.40 8.92
C LYS A 470 -11.81 40.55 7.93
N MET A 471 -11.39 40.50 6.66
CA MET A 471 -12.11 39.77 5.60
C MET A 471 -11.72 38.29 5.53
N THR A 472 -10.63 37.89 6.19
CA THR A 472 -10.10 36.52 6.16
C THR A 472 -9.63 36.10 7.55
N ASN A 473 -9.57 34.80 7.80
CA ASN A 473 -8.99 34.22 9.01
C ASN A 473 -7.48 33.93 8.86
N ALA A 474 -6.85 34.34 7.75
CA ALA A 474 -5.41 34.20 7.55
C ALA A 474 -4.63 35.11 8.50
N TYR A 475 -3.53 34.61 9.05
CA TYR A 475 -2.58 35.41 9.82
C TYR A 475 -1.99 36.53 8.96
N GLU A 476 -1.76 37.70 9.57
CA GLU A 476 -1.27 38.90 8.88
C GLU A 476 0.09 38.64 8.19
N GLY A 477 0.96 37.87 8.84
CA GLY A 477 2.25 37.46 8.27
C GLY A 477 2.10 36.53 7.06
N SER A 478 1.17 35.57 7.10
CA SER A 478 0.86 34.71 5.96
C SER A 478 0.32 35.52 4.78
N LEU A 479 -0.52 36.52 5.05
CA LEU A 479 -1.08 37.41 4.04
C LEU A 479 0.02 38.25 3.35
N ILE A 480 0.97 38.80 4.11
CA ILE A 480 2.12 39.54 3.55
C ILE A 480 2.99 38.61 2.69
N ARG A 481 3.26 37.38 3.15
CA ARG A 481 4.03 36.39 2.39
C ARG A 481 3.34 36.03 1.07
N LEU A 482 2.02 35.90 1.09
CA LEU A 482 1.22 35.66 -0.12
C LEU A 482 1.29 36.84 -1.09
N PHE A 483 1.16 38.08 -0.60
CA PHE A 483 1.29 39.25 -1.47
C PHE A 483 2.68 39.34 -2.12
N ARG A 484 3.75 39.00 -1.41
CA ARG A 484 5.11 38.95 -1.99
C ARG A 484 5.26 37.85 -3.03
N ARG A 485 4.67 36.67 -2.81
CA ARG A 485 4.65 35.61 -3.84
C ARG A 485 3.81 36.00 -5.05
N LEU A 486 2.69 36.71 -4.84
CA LEU A 486 1.84 37.25 -5.90
C LEU A 486 2.57 38.36 -6.68
N GLU A 487 3.35 39.20 -6.01
CA GLU A 487 4.22 40.21 -6.65
C GLU A 487 5.18 39.53 -7.63
N GLU A 488 5.85 38.48 -7.20
CA GLU A 488 6.77 37.72 -8.05
C GLU A 488 6.04 37.04 -9.22
N LEU A 489 4.87 36.44 -8.98
CA LEU A 489 4.05 35.86 -10.04
C LEU A 489 3.62 36.92 -11.07
N LEU A 490 3.22 38.11 -10.64
CA LEU A 490 2.86 39.21 -11.53
C LEU A 490 4.05 39.67 -12.39
N ARG A 491 5.25 39.74 -11.81
CA ARG A 491 6.48 40.04 -12.57
C ARG A 491 6.75 38.98 -13.64
N GLN A 492 6.59 37.71 -13.29
CA GLN A 492 6.77 36.59 -14.21
C GLN A 492 5.71 36.57 -15.32
N MET A 493 4.45 36.88 -15.00
CA MET A 493 3.38 37.03 -15.98
C MET A 493 3.63 38.19 -16.95
N ALA A 494 4.17 39.32 -16.47
CA ALA A 494 4.58 40.44 -17.32
C ALA A 494 5.71 40.04 -18.28
N GLN A 495 6.72 39.32 -17.78
CA GLN A 495 7.80 38.78 -18.61
C GLN A 495 7.29 37.74 -19.63
N GLY A 496 6.36 36.88 -19.23
CA GLY A 496 5.68 35.94 -20.12
C GLY A 496 4.90 36.64 -21.23
N ALA A 497 4.18 37.72 -20.92
CA ALA A 497 3.47 38.55 -21.90
C ALA A 497 4.43 39.23 -22.89
N LYS A 498 5.58 39.69 -22.41
CA LYS A 498 6.64 40.25 -23.26
C LYS A 498 7.20 39.19 -24.22
N VAL A 499 7.48 37.98 -23.76
CA VAL A 499 7.93 36.86 -24.62
C VAL A 499 6.86 36.47 -25.64
N MET A 500 5.58 36.54 -25.26
CA MET A 500 4.46 36.32 -26.17
C MET A 500 4.32 37.41 -27.24
N GLY A 501 4.90 38.60 -27.01
CA GLY A 501 4.80 39.77 -27.91
C GLY A 501 3.57 40.65 -27.66
N SER A 502 2.94 40.56 -26.48
CA SER A 502 1.78 41.39 -26.11
C SER A 502 2.18 42.46 -25.09
N GLU A 503 2.51 43.66 -25.60
CA GLU A 503 2.85 44.82 -24.77
C GLU A 503 1.64 45.28 -23.91
N GLU A 504 0.42 45.15 -24.43
CA GLU A 504 -0.81 45.50 -23.70
C GLU A 504 -0.95 44.71 -22.40
N LEU A 505 -0.74 43.39 -22.47
CA LEU A 505 -0.80 42.53 -21.29
C LEU A 505 0.35 42.78 -20.34
N GLN A 506 1.56 43.06 -20.87
CA GLN A 506 2.70 43.44 -20.04
C GLN A 506 2.38 44.67 -19.19
N VAL A 507 1.91 45.76 -19.82
CA VAL A 507 1.52 47.00 -19.11
C VAL A 507 0.42 46.72 -18.10
N LYS A 508 -0.54 45.84 -18.42
CA LYS A 508 -1.62 45.50 -17.50
C LYS A 508 -1.14 44.73 -16.27
N PHE A 509 -0.23 43.77 -16.44
CA PHE A 509 0.39 43.07 -15.31
C PHE A 509 1.27 44.00 -14.47
N GLU A 510 2.00 44.93 -15.08
CA GLU A 510 2.76 45.96 -14.38
C GLU A 510 1.85 46.94 -13.60
N ALA A 511 0.70 47.30 -14.16
CA ALA A 511 -0.31 48.11 -13.46
C ALA A 511 -0.91 47.36 -12.26
N SER A 512 -1.18 46.06 -12.41
CA SER A 512 -1.64 45.18 -11.33
C SER A 512 -0.59 45.06 -10.22
N LEU A 513 0.68 44.89 -10.60
CA LEU A 513 1.83 44.86 -9.70
C LEU A 513 1.93 46.12 -8.83
N ASN A 514 1.80 47.30 -9.45
CA ASN A 514 1.86 48.59 -8.74
C ASN A 514 0.70 48.77 -7.75
N LYS A 515 -0.48 48.22 -8.02
CA LYS A 515 -1.63 48.24 -7.09
C LYS A 515 -1.42 47.35 -5.87
N ILE A 516 -0.71 46.23 -6.04
CA ILE A 516 -0.41 45.30 -4.93
C ILE A 516 0.76 45.79 -4.08
N ARG A 517 1.79 46.36 -4.71
CA ARG A 517 3.04 46.78 -4.05
C ARG A 517 2.90 48.16 -3.39
N ARG A 518 2.25 48.21 -2.23
CA ARG A 518 2.11 49.43 -1.41
C ARG A 518 2.19 49.18 0.09
N ASP A 519 2.37 50.26 0.86
CA ASP A 519 2.36 50.28 2.33
C ASP A 519 3.18 49.14 2.97
N ILE A 520 2.55 48.38 3.88
CA ILE A 520 3.19 47.30 4.64
C ILE A 520 3.70 46.15 3.77
N VAL A 521 3.11 45.93 2.59
CA VAL A 521 3.56 44.89 1.64
C VAL A 521 4.90 45.29 1.01
N ALA A 522 5.10 46.59 0.76
CA ALA A 522 6.33 47.14 0.22
C ALA A 522 7.43 47.36 1.28
N ALA A 523 7.13 47.15 2.56
CA ALA A 523 8.09 47.31 3.65
C ALA A 523 9.28 46.35 3.49
N GLN A 524 10.48 46.88 3.62
CA GLN A 524 11.72 46.13 3.53
C GLN A 524 12.07 45.42 4.84
N SER A 525 12.94 44.41 4.75
CA SER A 525 13.48 43.74 5.94
C SER A 525 14.33 44.69 6.76
N LEU A 526 14.31 44.54 8.09
CA LEU A 526 15.22 45.27 8.99
C LEU A 526 16.67 44.75 8.92
N TYR A 527 16.89 43.62 8.25
CA TYR A 527 18.21 42.99 8.05
C TYR A 527 18.87 43.35 6.71
N LEU A 528 18.42 44.43 6.06
CA LEU A 528 19.07 44.97 4.86
C LEU A 528 20.35 45.74 5.19
#